data_AF-A0A3D0GN96-F1
#
_entry.id   AF-A0A3D0GN96-F1
#
_cell.length_a   1.000
_cell.length_b   1.000
_cell.length_c   1.000
_cell.angle_alpha   90.00
_cell.angle_beta   90.00
_cell.angle_gamma   90.00
#
_symmetry.space_group_name_H-M   'P 1'
#
loop_
_entity.id
_entity.type
_entity.pdbx_description
1 polymer ?
#
loop_
_entity_poly.entity_id
_entity_poly.type
_entity_poly.pdbx_seq_one_letter_code
_entity_poly.pdbx_strand_id
1 'polypeptide(L)' 'MTEVIKLAATQCGHTFKMNCSNCRLNSLCLPLSLDSRSMTALDSIVERGKPLQKGQYVFRENQPFNS' A
#
# COMPACT_ATOMS: atom_id res chain seq x y z
N MET A 1 -13.28 40.13 2.06
CA MET A 1 -14.46 39.59 1.36
C MET A 1 -13.96 39.05 0.03
N THR A 2 -13.55 37.81 -0.15
CA THR A 2 -13.60 36.60 0.68
C THR A 2 -12.49 35.68 0.15
N GLU A 3 -11.63 35.19 1.04
CA GLU A 3 -10.59 34.21 0.74
C GLU A 3 -11.20 32.89 0.27
N VAL A 4 -10.84 32.42 -0.94
CA VAL A 4 -11.16 31.06 -1.41
C VAL A 4 -10.07 30.51 -2.34
N ILE A 5 -8.85 30.33 -1.82
CA ILE A 5 -7.95 29.28 -2.35
C ILE A 5 -7.84 28.20 -1.29
N LYS A 6 -8.98 27.54 -1.02
CA LYS A 6 -8.96 26.20 -0.45
C LYS A 6 -8.36 25.32 -1.53
N LEU A 7 -7.09 24.92 -1.37
CA LEU A 7 -6.60 23.70 -1.99
C LEU A 7 -7.56 22.60 -1.53
N ALA A 8 -8.52 22.27 -2.39
CA ALA A 8 -9.23 21.03 -2.30
C ALA A 8 -8.17 19.95 -2.45
N ALA A 9 -7.69 19.44 -1.32
CA ALA A 9 -7.19 18.09 -1.27
C ALA A 9 -8.32 17.24 -1.85
N THR A 10 -8.21 16.93 -3.14
CA THR A 10 -8.99 15.87 -3.77
C THR A 10 -8.79 14.70 -2.83
N GLN A 11 -9.84 14.36 -2.07
CA GLN A 11 -9.92 13.12 -1.34
C GLN A 11 -10.04 12.04 -2.42
N CYS A 12 -8.94 11.78 -3.11
CA CYS A 12 -8.75 10.60 -3.91
C CYS A 12 -9.04 9.45 -2.96
N GLY A 13 -10.03 8.61 -3.29
CA GLY A 13 -10.46 7.46 -2.49
C GLY A 13 -9.36 6.39 -2.39
N HIS A 14 -8.22 6.75 -1.80
CA HIS A 14 -7.05 5.89 -1.58
C HIS A 14 -7.28 4.89 -0.45
N THR A 15 -8.53 4.56 -0.12
CA THR A 15 -8.84 3.25 0.46
C THR A 15 -8.78 2.20 -0.65
N PHE A 16 -7.61 2.08 -1.28
CA PHE A 16 -7.34 1.06 -2.27
C PHE A 16 -7.02 -0.22 -1.51
N LYS A 17 -8.07 -0.84 -0.94
CA LYS A 17 -8.03 -2.24 -0.48
C LYS A 17 -7.95 -3.13 -1.73
N MET A 18 -6.84 -3.04 -2.45
CA MET A 18 -6.48 -4.08 -3.39
C MET A 18 -6.21 -5.35 -2.59
N ASN A 19 -6.47 -6.49 -3.20
CA ASN A 19 -5.92 -7.76 -2.74
C ASN A 19 -4.81 -8.14 -3.72
N CYS A 20 -3.83 -8.92 -3.28
CA CYS A 20 -2.75 -9.43 -4.13
C CYS A 20 -3.34 -10.14 -5.35
N SER A 21 -4.44 -10.88 -5.15
CA SER A 21 -5.23 -11.52 -6.21
C SER A 21 -5.79 -10.55 -7.26
N ASN A 22 -6.26 -9.37 -6.86
CA ASN A 22 -6.90 -8.39 -7.73
C ASN A 22 -5.96 -7.25 -8.17
N CYS A 23 -4.65 -7.40 -7.95
CA CYS A 23 -3.66 -6.39 -8.29
C CYS A 23 -3.30 -6.45 -9.78
N ARG A 24 -3.21 -5.29 -10.45
CA ARG A 24 -2.78 -5.19 -11.86
C ARG A 24 -1.36 -5.75 -12.11
N LEU A 25 -0.53 -5.81 -11.09
CA LEU A 25 0.85 -6.33 -11.14
C LEU A 25 0.97 -7.76 -10.58
N ASN A 26 -0.16 -8.46 -10.40
CA ASN A 26 -0.17 -9.80 -9.79
C ASN A 26 0.81 -10.78 -10.46
N SER A 27 0.90 -10.78 -11.79
CA SER A 27 1.78 -11.64 -12.58
C SER A 27 3.28 -11.35 -12.43
N LEU A 28 3.64 -10.18 -11.90
CA LEU A 28 5.04 -9.77 -11.69
C LEU A 28 5.47 -9.95 -10.24
N CYS A 29 4.55 -9.72 -9.29
CA CYS A 29 4.86 -9.72 -7.86
C CYS A 29 4.57 -11.06 -7.20
N LEU A 30 3.72 -11.91 -7.79
CA LEU A 30 3.33 -13.19 -7.19
C LEU A 30 4.07 -14.37 -7.84
N PRO A 31 4.57 -15.31 -7.02
CA PRO A 31 5.11 -16.57 -7.51
C PRO A 31 4.09 -17.37 -8.31
N LEU A 32 4.54 -17.95 -9.43
CA LEU A 32 3.73 -18.79 -10.32
C LEU A 32 3.14 -20.05 -9.65
N SER A 33 3.75 -20.49 -8.53
CA SER A 33 3.39 -21.72 -7.82
C SER A 33 2.47 -21.52 -6.61
N LEU A 34 1.88 -20.34 -6.43
CA LEU A 34 0.92 -20.09 -5.33
C LEU A 34 -0.46 -20.66 -5.68
N ASP A 35 -0.96 -21.55 -4.83
CA ASP A 35 -2.35 -21.97 -4.87
C ASP A 35 -3.28 -20.92 -4.23
N SER A 36 -4.58 -21.06 -4.44
CA SER A 36 -5.59 -20.10 -3.97
C SER A 36 -5.63 -19.93 -2.45
N ARG A 37 -5.37 -21.00 -1.67
CA ARG A 37 -5.38 -20.92 -0.20
C ARG A 37 -4.15 -20.18 0.31
N SER A 38 -3.00 -20.49 -0.27
CA SER A 38 -1.75 -19.80 0.03
C SER A 38 -1.83 -18.32 -0.36
N MET A 39 -2.57 -17.97 -1.42
CA MET A 39 -2.84 -16.57 -1.78
C MET A 39 -3.63 -15.83 -0.72
N THR A 40 -4.71 -16.43 -0.19
CA THR A 40 -5.51 -15.83 0.88
C THR A 40 -4.70 -15.67 2.17
N ALA A 41 -3.86 -16.65 2.50
CA ALA A 41 -2.96 -16.56 3.65
C ALA A 41 -1.96 -15.41 3.48
N LEU A 42 -1.35 -15.27 2.29
CA LEU A 42 -0.46 -14.17 1.95
C LEU A 42 -1.17 -12.82 2.10
N ASP A 43 -2.36 -12.68 1.51
CA ASP A 43 -3.15 -11.45 1.59
C ASP A 43 -3.48 -11.05 3.03
N SER A 44 -3.58 -12.03 3.94
CA SER A 44 -3.90 -11.80 5.35
C SER A 44 -2.71 -11.31 6.19
N ILE A 45 -1.48 -11.68 5.82
CA ILE A 45 -0.26 -11.31 6.56
C ILE A 45 0.41 -10.04 6.02
N VAL A 46 0.06 -9.62 4.80
CA VAL A 46 0.67 -8.44 4.18
C VAL A 46 0.08 -7.17 4.80
N GLU A 47 0.84 -6.55 5.69
CA GLU A 47 0.53 -5.23 6.23
C GLU A 47 0.79 -4.15 5.19
N ARG A 48 -0.27 -3.46 4.78
CA ARG A 48 -0.18 -2.39 3.79
C ARG A 48 0.07 -1.08 4.53
N GLY A 49 1.32 -0.63 4.47
CA GLY A 49 1.74 0.67 4.99
C GLY A 49 0.97 1.83 4.38
N LYS A 50 0.94 2.96 5.09
CA LYS A 50 0.33 4.21 4.60
C LYS A 50 1.13 4.71 3.38
N PRO A 51 0.49 5.38 2.42
CA PRO A 51 1.19 6.03 1.31
C PRO A 51 2.30 6.95 1.83
N LEU A 52 3.53 6.75 1.35
CA LEU A 52 4.68 7.56 1.71
C LEU A 52 4.80 8.76 0.79
N GLN A 53 5.14 9.90 1.37
CA GLN A 53 5.41 11.12 0.61
C GLN A 53 6.83 11.13 0.07
N LYS A 54 7.06 11.90 -1.01
CA LYS A 54 8.39 12.07 -1.58
C LYS A 54 9.38 12.52 -0.51
N GLY A 55 10.51 11.81 -0.39
CA GLY A 55 11.56 12.11 0.57
C GLY A 55 11.33 11.55 1.98
N GLN A 56 10.22 10.84 2.23
CA GLN A 56 10.05 10.08 3.47
C GLN A 56 10.86 8.78 3.43
N TYR A 57 11.43 8.43 4.58
CA TYR A 57 12.13 7.17 4.78
C TYR A 57 11.14 6.07 5.17
N VAL A 58 11.24 4.91 4.52
CA VAL A 58 10.46 3.70 4.88
C VAL A 58 10.97 3.13 6.22
N PHE A 59 12.29 3.10 6.36
CA PHE A 59 13.01 2.68 7.56
C PHE A 59 14.30 3.49 7.68
N ARG A 60 14.93 3.48 8.86
CA ARG A 60 16.22 4.12 9.11
C ARG A 60 17.26 3.05 9.42
N GLU A 61 18.48 3.24 8.93
CA GLU A 61 19.63 2.41 9.29
C GLU A 61 19.86 2.47 10.80
N ASN A 62 20.26 1.34 11.39
CA ASN A 62 20.43 1.16 12.85
C ASN A 62 19.16 1.33 13.70
N GLN A 63 17.98 1.46 13.08
CA GLN A 63 16.73 1.40 13.82
C GLN A 63 16.36 -0.07 14.06
N PRO A 64 15.95 -0.45 15.29
CA PRO A 64 15.43 -1.79 15.54
C PRO A 64 14.19 -2.04 14.67
N PHE A 65 14.16 -3.21 14.06
CA PHE A 65 13.01 -3.70 13.32
C PHE A 65 11.85 -3.94 14.29
N ASN A 66 10.80 -3.14 14.18
CA ASN A 66 9.55 -3.32 14.91
C ASN A 66 8.51 -3.70 13.85
N SER A 67 8.21 -4.98 13.73
CA SER A 67 7.17 -5.53 12.85
C SER A 67 6.47 -6.68 13.54
#